data_AF-A0A934XRD0-F1
#
_entry.id   AF-A0A934XRD0-F1
#
_cell.length_a   1.000
_cell.length_b   1.000
_cell.length_c   1.000
_cell.angle_alpha   90.00
_cell.angle_beta   90.00
_cell.angle_gamma   90.00
#
_symmetry.space_group_name_H-M   'P 1'
#
loop_
_entity.id
_entity.type
_entity.pdbx_description
1 polymer ?
#
loop_
_entity_poly.entity_id
_entity_poly.type
_entity_poly.pdbx_seq_one_letter_code
_entity_poly.pdbx_strand_id
1 'polypeptide(L)'
;MRSARASWSSQIDMPGHTNAALAAVAALNADGAAPPLYTGTDVGFSSLNCDDEWTYRWLADVIGEVASLTPGPYIHIGGDETAATPPAAYRRFIERVQTLVQACGKQMIGWEEIAHARLLPSTVVQHWHSDDARAAVQQGSQVILSPASRTYLDMQYTAGPWGCTGPATWRSGHL
;
A
#
# COMPACT_ATOMS: atom_id res chain seq x y z
N MET A 1 19.06 8.66 -27.57
CA MET A 1 19.04 8.62 -26.08
C MET A 1 17.70 9.16 -25.61
N ARG A 2 16.89 8.37 -24.90
CA ARG A 2 15.68 8.91 -24.23
C ARG A 2 16.18 9.65 -22.98
N SER A 3 15.92 10.95 -22.90
CA SER A 3 16.14 11.73 -21.69
C SER A 3 15.37 11.06 -20.55
N ALA A 4 16.07 10.62 -19.50
CA ALA A 4 15.43 10.15 -18.28
C ALA A 4 14.74 11.36 -17.65
N ARG A 5 13.42 11.44 -17.77
CA ARG A 5 12.62 12.43 -17.06
C ARG A 5 12.26 11.84 -15.71
N ALA A 6 12.66 12.52 -14.64
CA ALA A 6 12.13 12.22 -13.32
C ALA A 6 10.60 12.33 -13.38
N SER A 7 9.92 11.28 -12.94
CA SER A 7 8.46 11.24 -12.85
C SER A 7 8.10 11.11 -11.38
N TRP A 8 7.28 12.02 -10.88
CA TRP A 8 6.80 12.00 -9.50
C TRP A 8 5.69 10.96 -9.35
N SER A 9 5.70 10.24 -8.24
CA SER A 9 4.62 9.35 -7.82
C SER A 9 4.26 9.69 -6.38
N SER A 10 2.98 9.67 -6.05
CA SER A 10 2.48 9.86 -4.69
C SER A 10 2.02 8.52 -4.13
N GLN A 11 2.21 8.29 -2.82
CA GLN A 11 1.70 7.10 -2.13
C GLN A 11 0.65 7.47 -1.09
N ILE A 12 -0.45 6.73 -1.08
CA ILE A 12 -1.46 6.74 -0.01
C ILE A 12 -1.71 5.27 0.31
N ASP A 13 -1.24 4.81 1.47
CA ASP A 13 -1.34 3.40 1.79
C ASP A 13 -2.76 2.97 2.16
N MET A 14 -3.19 1.83 1.65
CA MET A 14 -4.52 1.28 1.83
C MET A 14 -4.60 -0.20 1.40
N PRO A 15 -5.50 -1.00 1.98
CA PRO A 15 -6.41 -0.66 3.08
C PRO A 15 -5.74 -0.66 4.46
N GLY A 16 -4.54 -1.25 4.58
CA GLY A 16 -3.71 -1.20 5.78
C GLY A 16 -3.04 0.15 6.00
N HIS A 17 -2.26 0.29 7.07
CA HIS A 17 -1.51 1.53 7.40
C HIS A 17 -2.35 2.82 7.46
N THR A 18 -3.63 2.69 7.83
CA THR A 18 -4.64 3.77 7.70
C THR A 18 -5.09 4.36 9.04
N ASN A 19 -4.45 4.01 10.17
CA ASN A 19 -4.88 4.46 11.50
C ASN A 19 -5.05 5.99 11.62
N ALA A 20 -4.21 6.78 10.96
CA ALA A 20 -4.33 8.24 10.95
C ALA A 20 -5.66 8.72 10.34
N ALA A 21 -6.08 8.12 9.21
CA ALA A 21 -7.36 8.42 8.58
C ALA A 21 -8.54 7.91 9.43
N LEU A 22 -8.42 6.70 9.97
CA LEU A 22 -9.43 6.08 10.84
C LEU A 22 -9.70 6.91 12.11
N ALA A 23 -8.64 7.45 12.72
CA ALA A 23 -8.75 8.30 13.91
C ALA A 23 -9.36 9.68 13.62
N ALA A 24 -9.16 10.21 12.40
CA ALA A 24 -9.71 11.50 11.99
C ALA A 24 -11.17 11.40 11.49
N VAL A 25 -11.54 10.27 10.89
CA VAL A 25 -12.83 10.09 10.22
C VAL A 25 -13.49 8.79 10.69
N ALA A 26 -14.28 8.89 11.75
CA ALA A 26 -14.89 7.75 12.44
C ALA A 26 -15.70 6.82 11.50
N ALA A 27 -16.36 7.38 10.47
CA ALA A 27 -17.15 6.64 9.49
C ALA A 27 -16.33 5.66 8.61
N LEU A 28 -14.99 5.75 8.59
CA LEU A 28 -14.14 4.77 7.90
C LEU A 28 -13.98 3.45 8.67
N ASN A 29 -14.35 3.43 9.96
CA ASN A 29 -14.25 2.27 10.83
C ASN A 29 -15.52 1.42 10.72
N ALA A 30 -15.37 0.09 10.75
CA ALA A 30 -16.50 -0.84 10.63
C ALA A 30 -17.52 -0.73 11.77
N ASP A 31 -17.08 -0.32 12.97
CA ASP A 31 -17.92 -0.07 14.14
C ASP A 31 -18.33 1.41 14.29
N GLY A 32 -17.88 2.28 13.38
CA GLY A 32 -18.12 3.71 13.42
C GLY A 32 -17.38 4.47 14.54
N ALA A 33 -16.45 3.82 15.25
CA ALA A 33 -15.69 4.43 16.34
C ALA A 33 -14.27 4.77 15.89
N ALA A 34 -13.83 6.01 16.13
CA ALA A 34 -12.47 6.42 15.82
C ALA A 34 -11.47 5.81 16.82
N PRO A 35 -10.44 5.08 16.37
CA PRO A 35 -9.35 4.64 17.24
C PRO A 35 -8.54 5.85 17.74
N PRO A 36 -7.77 5.71 18.83
CA PRO A 36 -6.84 6.74 19.25
C PRO A 36 -5.73 6.96 18.22
N LEU A 37 -5.10 8.14 18.29
CA LEU A 37 -3.86 8.38 17.54
C LEU A 37 -2.79 7.38 17.98
N TYR A 38 -2.13 6.77 17.00
CA TYR A 38 -1.10 5.78 17.24
C TYR A 38 0.29 6.41 17.20
N THR A 39 1.08 6.18 18.24
CA THR A 39 2.46 6.69 18.38
C THR A 39 3.49 5.57 18.54
N GLY A 40 3.08 4.32 18.33
CA GLY A 40 3.97 3.16 18.35
C GLY A 40 4.56 2.87 16.97
N THR A 41 5.11 1.67 16.81
CA THR A 41 5.82 1.23 15.60
C THR A 41 5.34 -0.12 15.07
N ASP A 42 4.28 -0.69 15.66
CA ASP A 42 3.65 -1.91 15.17
C ASP A 42 2.92 -1.64 13.86
N VAL A 43 2.75 -2.69 13.07
CA VAL A 43 2.18 -2.64 11.73
C VAL A 43 1.09 -3.69 11.54
N GLY A 44 0.26 -3.48 10.52
CA GLY A 44 -0.79 -4.39 10.06
C GLY A 44 -2.04 -4.56 10.93
N PHE A 45 -2.19 -3.74 11.96
CA PHE A 45 -3.37 -3.74 12.83
C PHE A 45 -4.54 -2.90 12.29
N SER A 46 -4.28 -1.93 11.40
CA SER A 46 -5.30 -1.02 10.86
C SER A 46 -5.89 -1.52 9.54
N SER A 47 -7.16 -1.24 9.30
CA SER A 47 -7.85 -1.56 8.05
C SER A 47 -9.02 -0.62 7.83
N LEU A 48 -9.15 -0.06 6.61
CA LEU A 48 -10.37 0.61 6.18
C LEU A 48 -11.54 -0.37 6.11
N ASN A 49 -12.76 0.12 6.32
CA ASN A 49 -13.96 -0.69 6.06
C ASN A 49 -14.14 -0.95 4.55
N CYS A 50 -13.59 -2.07 4.09
CA CYS A 50 -13.53 -2.46 2.68
C CYS A 50 -14.88 -2.91 2.10
N ASP A 51 -15.90 -3.14 2.94
CA ASP A 51 -17.23 -3.59 2.50
C ASP A 51 -18.24 -2.42 2.44
N ASP A 52 -17.84 -1.19 2.77
CA ASP A 52 -18.71 -0.02 2.75
C ASP A 52 -18.50 0.87 1.52
N GLU A 53 -19.59 1.14 0.78
CA GLU A 53 -19.64 2.06 -0.36
C GLU A 53 -19.29 3.51 0.00
N TRP A 54 -19.51 3.91 1.25
CA TRP A 54 -19.08 5.21 1.71
C TRP A 54 -17.55 5.34 1.71
N THR A 55 -16.81 4.30 2.12
CA THR A 55 -15.33 4.25 2.04
C THR A 55 -14.84 4.52 0.62
N TYR A 56 -15.46 3.89 -0.39
CA TYR A 56 -15.04 4.07 -1.79
C TYR A 56 -15.34 5.46 -2.35
N ARG A 57 -16.42 6.10 -1.89
CA ARG A 57 -16.70 7.51 -2.25
C ARG A 57 -15.66 8.44 -1.64
N TRP A 58 -15.35 8.24 -0.36
CA TRP A 58 -14.29 8.99 0.32
C TRP A 58 -12.92 8.78 -0.36
N LEU A 59 -12.59 7.54 -0.73
CA LEU A 59 -11.37 7.24 -1.48
C LEU A 59 -11.35 7.89 -2.85
N ALA A 60 -12.48 7.98 -3.55
CA ALA A 60 -12.56 8.65 -4.84
C ALA A 60 -12.21 10.15 -4.72
N ASP A 61 -12.68 10.81 -3.66
CA ASP A 61 -12.34 12.21 -3.38
C ASP A 61 -10.84 12.35 -3.08
N VAL A 62 -10.31 11.54 -2.16
CA VAL A 62 -8.88 11.57 -1.77
C VAL A 62 -7.96 11.29 -2.96
N ILE A 63 -8.22 10.21 -3.71
CA ILE A 63 -7.42 9.83 -4.87
C ILE A 63 -7.54 10.89 -5.96
N GLY A 64 -8.73 11.45 -6.18
CA GLY A 64 -8.96 12.51 -7.15
C GLY A 64 -8.16 13.78 -6.84
N GLU A 65 -8.19 14.24 -5.59
CA GLU A 65 -7.44 15.40 -5.14
C GLU A 65 -5.92 15.17 -5.26
N VAL A 66 -5.41 14.04 -4.76
CA VAL A 66 -3.98 13.72 -4.88
C VAL A 66 -3.57 13.59 -6.34
N ALA A 67 -4.34 12.90 -7.17
CA ALA A 67 -4.07 12.77 -8.60
C ALA A 67 -4.01 14.13 -9.32
N SER A 68 -4.83 15.11 -8.91
CA SER A 68 -4.81 16.47 -9.45
C SER A 68 -3.52 17.23 -9.12
N LEU A 69 -2.89 16.91 -7.99
CA LEU A 69 -1.64 17.50 -7.52
C LEU A 69 -0.39 16.72 -7.98
N THR A 70 -0.55 15.47 -8.43
CA THR A 70 0.55 14.63 -8.92
C THR A 70 0.71 14.82 -10.44
N PRO A 71 1.71 15.55 -10.95
CA PRO A 71 1.90 15.73 -12.39
C PRO A 71 2.38 14.44 -13.10
N GLY A 72 3.00 13.53 -12.36
CA GLY A 72 3.43 12.25 -12.91
C GLY A 72 2.26 11.30 -13.20
N PRO A 73 2.53 10.19 -13.90
CA PRO A 73 1.48 9.27 -14.34
C PRO A 73 1.05 8.28 -13.27
N TYR A 74 1.72 8.23 -12.11
CA TYR A 74 1.58 7.14 -11.14
C TYR A 74 0.94 7.58 -9.82
N ILE A 75 0.07 6.74 -9.27
CA ILE A 75 -0.38 6.77 -7.88
C ILE A 75 -0.10 5.41 -7.27
N HIS A 76 0.65 5.41 -6.17
CA HIS A 76 0.94 4.23 -5.37
C HIS A 76 -0.14 4.07 -4.29
N ILE A 77 -0.79 2.93 -4.22
CA ILE A 77 -1.86 2.67 -3.24
C ILE A 77 -1.39 1.88 -2.03
N GLY A 78 -0.10 1.50 -2.01
CA GLY A 78 0.45 0.66 -0.96
C GLY A 78 -0.04 -0.77 -1.11
N GLY A 79 -0.73 -1.28 -0.09
CA GLY A 79 -1.33 -2.61 -0.08
C GLY A 79 -0.54 -3.64 0.72
N ASP A 80 0.49 -3.22 1.45
CA ASP A 80 1.31 -4.09 2.30
C ASP A 80 0.69 -4.31 3.68
N GLU A 81 1.15 -5.36 4.35
CA GLU A 81 0.93 -5.61 5.78
C GLU A 81 -0.54 -5.62 6.23
N THR A 82 -1.48 -6.03 5.38
CA THR A 82 -2.93 -5.91 5.67
C THR A 82 -3.50 -7.04 6.53
N ALA A 83 -2.83 -7.45 7.62
CA ALA A 83 -3.24 -8.59 8.45
C ALA A 83 -4.66 -8.45 9.05
N ALA A 84 -5.09 -7.21 9.34
CA ALA A 84 -6.45 -6.91 9.80
C ALA A 84 -7.54 -7.00 8.70
N THR A 85 -7.16 -7.20 7.43
CA THR A 85 -8.10 -7.21 6.29
C THR A 85 -8.37 -8.63 5.81
N PRO A 86 -9.63 -9.11 5.80
CA PRO A 86 -9.93 -10.45 5.28
C PRO A 86 -9.52 -10.60 3.81
N PRO A 87 -8.94 -11.74 3.38
CA PRO A 87 -8.39 -11.89 2.03
C PRO A 87 -9.38 -11.61 0.88
N ALA A 88 -10.65 -11.98 1.05
CA ALA A 88 -11.68 -11.70 0.06
C ALA A 88 -12.04 -10.21 -0.03
N ALA A 89 -12.06 -9.51 1.11
CA ALA A 89 -12.28 -8.07 1.15
C ALA A 89 -11.09 -7.32 0.54
N TYR A 90 -9.85 -7.74 0.86
CA TYR A 90 -8.63 -7.19 0.28
C TYR A 90 -8.63 -7.25 -1.25
N ARG A 91 -8.91 -8.42 -1.85
CA ARG A 91 -8.96 -8.55 -3.32
C ARG A 91 -9.97 -7.62 -3.96
N ARG A 92 -11.20 -7.56 -3.40
CA ARG A 92 -12.25 -6.65 -3.89
C ARG A 92 -11.81 -5.19 -3.77
N PHE A 93 -11.17 -4.84 -2.66
CA PHE A 93 -10.68 -3.50 -2.41
C PHE A 93 -9.66 -3.06 -3.47
N ILE A 94 -8.62 -3.87 -3.73
CA ILE A 94 -7.62 -3.58 -4.76
C ILE A 94 -8.26 -3.45 -6.16
N GLU A 95 -9.16 -4.37 -6.52
CA GLU A 95 -9.86 -4.34 -7.82
C GLU A 95 -10.75 -3.10 -8.02
N ARG A 96 -11.28 -2.55 -6.93
CA ARG A 96 -12.07 -1.30 -6.96
C ARG A 96 -11.17 -0.08 -6.99
N VAL A 97 -10.14 -0.03 -6.15
CA VAL A 97 -9.23 1.12 -6.07
C VAL A 97 -8.46 1.31 -7.38
N GLN A 98 -8.03 0.25 -8.07
CA GLN A 98 -7.39 0.40 -9.38
C GLN A 98 -8.30 1.09 -10.41
N THR A 99 -9.61 0.89 -10.32
CA THR A 99 -10.59 1.56 -11.18
C THR A 99 -10.70 3.05 -10.85
N LEU A 100 -10.64 3.41 -9.56
CA LEU A 100 -10.62 4.82 -9.13
C LEU A 100 -9.36 5.55 -9.61
N VAL A 101 -8.19 4.91 -9.47
CA VAL A 101 -6.92 5.45 -9.97
C VAL A 101 -6.95 5.62 -11.50
N GLN A 102 -7.46 4.61 -12.22
CA GLN A 102 -7.60 4.67 -13.67
C GLN A 102 -8.58 5.77 -14.12
N ALA A 103 -9.69 5.96 -13.40
CA ALA A 103 -10.64 7.03 -13.68
C ALA A 103 -10.03 8.43 -13.56
N CYS A 104 -8.99 8.58 -12.74
CA CYS A 104 -8.20 9.81 -12.63
C CYS A 104 -7.12 9.97 -13.72
N GLY A 105 -7.05 9.05 -14.70
CA GLY A 105 -6.05 9.06 -15.76
C GLY A 105 -4.65 8.67 -15.28
N LYS A 106 -4.54 7.98 -14.14
CA LYS A 106 -3.28 7.54 -13.54
C LYS A 106 -3.10 6.03 -13.69
N GLN A 107 -1.85 5.58 -13.57
CA GLN A 107 -1.47 4.19 -13.48
C GLN A 107 -1.22 3.83 -12.02
N MET A 108 -1.78 2.69 -11.58
CA MET A 108 -1.64 2.24 -10.21
C MET A 108 -0.28 1.56 -9.99
N ILE A 109 0.35 1.89 -8.87
CA ILE A 109 1.45 1.12 -8.28
C ILE A 109 0.96 0.56 -6.93
N GLY A 110 1.41 -0.63 -6.56
CA GLY A 110 1.23 -1.15 -5.20
C GLY A 110 2.34 -2.13 -4.85
N TRP A 111 2.45 -2.46 -3.57
CA TRP A 111 3.37 -3.49 -3.09
C TRP A 111 2.96 -4.86 -3.62
N GLU A 112 3.89 -5.80 -3.63
CA GLU A 112 3.72 -7.15 -4.19
C GLU A 112 2.46 -7.90 -3.76
N GLU A 113 1.95 -7.66 -2.55
CA GLU A 113 0.72 -8.25 -2.03
C GLU A 113 -0.51 -7.94 -2.89
N ILE A 114 -0.51 -6.84 -3.66
CA ILE A 114 -1.61 -6.54 -4.59
C ILE A 114 -1.77 -7.62 -5.66
N ALA A 115 -0.72 -8.41 -5.93
CA ALA A 115 -0.73 -9.51 -6.89
C ALA A 115 -1.74 -10.62 -6.55
N HIS A 116 -2.25 -10.66 -5.32
CA HIS A 116 -3.35 -11.55 -4.94
C HIS A 116 -4.71 -11.17 -5.55
N ALA A 117 -4.86 -9.93 -6.04
CA ALA A 117 -6.03 -9.45 -6.74
C ALA A 117 -5.85 -9.55 -8.27
N ARG A 118 -6.94 -9.35 -9.01
CA ARG A 118 -6.86 -9.23 -10.48
C ARG A 118 -6.39 -7.83 -10.87
N LEU A 119 -5.20 -7.75 -11.45
CA LEU A 119 -4.59 -6.48 -11.82
C LEU A 119 -4.97 -6.02 -13.24
N LEU A 120 -5.10 -4.70 -13.42
CA LEU A 120 -5.15 -4.11 -14.75
C LEU A 120 -3.78 -4.23 -15.46
N PRO A 121 -3.74 -4.35 -16.80
CA PRO A 121 -2.46 -4.50 -17.54
C PRO A 121 -1.47 -3.34 -17.36
N SER A 122 -1.94 -2.16 -16.96
CA SER A 122 -1.11 -0.98 -16.71
C SER A 122 -0.60 -0.88 -15.28
N THR A 123 -0.96 -1.81 -14.39
CA THR A 123 -0.53 -1.81 -13.00
C THR A 123 0.95 -2.19 -12.90
N VAL A 124 1.67 -1.47 -12.05
CA VAL A 124 3.06 -1.77 -11.70
C VAL A 124 3.08 -2.32 -10.28
N VAL A 125 3.92 -3.32 -10.03
CA VAL A 125 4.05 -3.95 -8.71
C VAL A 125 5.44 -3.70 -8.14
N GLN A 126 5.54 -3.32 -6.88
CA GLN A 126 6.81 -3.10 -6.20
C GLN A 126 7.14 -4.29 -5.28
N HIS A 127 8.22 -5.01 -5.63
CA HIS A 127 8.71 -6.16 -4.89
C HIS A 127 9.58 -5.73 -3.73
N TRP A 128 9.28 -6.24 -2.54
CA TRP A 128 10.04 -5.90 -1.34
C TRP A 128 10.42 -7.11 -0.47
N HIS A 129 9.66 -8.21 -0.44
CA HIS A 129 10.00 -9.30 0.46
C HIS A 129 9.75 -10.71 -0.06
N SER A 130 8.51 -11.01 -0.45
CA SER A 130 7.95 -12.31 -0.79
C SER A 130 8.06 -12.65 -2.29
N ASP A 131 7.64 -13.86 -2.65
CA ASP A 131 7.59 -14.32 -4.05
C ASP A 131 6.35 -13.81 -4.82
N ASP A 132 5.46 -13.02 -4.21
CA ASP A 132 4.18 -12.60 -4.82
C ASP A 132 4.36 -11.74 -6.08
N ALA A 133 5.48 -11.02 -6.18
CA ALA A 133 5.85 -10.29 -7.39
C ALA A 133 5.90 -11.18 -8.64
N ARG A 134 6.16 -12.50 -8.48
CA ARG A 134 6.13 -13.45 -9.59
C ARG A 134 4.71 -13.65 -10.15
N ALA A 135 3.69 -13.65 -9.28
CA ALA A 135 2.30 -13.72 -9.71
C ALA A 135 1.91 -12.46 -10.49
N ALA A 136 2.41 -11.28 -10.09
CA ALA A 136 2.20 -10.04 -10.84
C ALA A 136 2.80 -10.09 -12.25
N VAL A 137 4.02 -10.62 -12.40
CA VAL A 137 4.65 -10.81 -13.72
C VAL A 137 3.85 -11.77 -14.59
N GLN A 138 3.31 -12.85 -14.02
CA GLN A 138 2.44 -13.79 -14.74
C GLN A 138 1.13 -13.14 -15.22
N GLN A 139 0.63 -12.14 -14.49
CA GLN A 139 -0.50 -11.30 -14.92
C GLN A 139 -0.12 -10.23 -15.96
N GLY A 140 1.18 -10.07 -16.28
CA GLY A 140 1.69 -9.10 -17.26
C GLY A 140 2.09 -7.74 -16.68
N SER A 141 2.15 -7.61 -15.35
CA SER A 141 2.56 -6.36 -14.69
C SER A 141 4.05 -6.12 -14.82
N GLN A 142 4.46 -4.85 -14.88
CA GLN A 142 5.86 -4.47 -14.68
C GLN A 142 6.21 -4.51 -13.19
N VAL A 143 7.48 -4.74 -12.87
CA VAL A 143 7.95 -4.85 -11.48
C VAL A 143 9.05 -3.84 -11.18
N ILE A 144 8.89 -3.10 -10.08
CA ILE A 144 9.94 -2.31 -9.43
C ILE A 144 10.60 -3.19 -8.36
N LEU A 145 11.93 -3.26 -8.34
CA LEU A 145 12.66 -4.05 -7.36
C LEU A 145 13.18 -3.16 -6.23
N SER A 146 12.66 -3.38 -5.03
CA SER A 146 13.17 -2.80 -3.79
C SER A 146 13.22 -3.84 -2.66
N PRO A 147 13.98 -4.96 -2.80
CA PRO A 147 14.01 -6.00 -1.75
C PRO A 147 14.52 -5.43 -0.42
N ALA A 148 13.78 -5.67 0.66
CA ALA A 148 14.09 -5.18 2.00
C ALA A 148 15.45 -5.68 2.50
N SER A 149 15.80 -6.92 2.19
CA SER A 149 17.11 -7.50 2.54
C SER A 149 18.31 -6.86 1.81
N ARG A 150 18.08 -5.94 0.86
CA ARG A 150 19.12 -5.39 -0.03
C ARG A 150 19.09 -3.86 -0.15
N THR A 151 17.92 -3.26 -0.19
CA THR A 151 17.72 -1.88 -0.67
C THR A 151 16.95 -0.99 0.30
N TYR A 152 16.43 -1.55 1.40
CA TYR A 152 15.84 -0.76 2.47
C TYR A 152 16.96 -0.08 3.26
N LEU A 153 16.96 1.25 3.26
CA LEU A 153 18.03 2.06 3.86
C LEU A 153 17.90 2.18 5.38
N ASP A 154 16.74 1.81 5.93
CA ASP A 154 16.43 1.75 7.36
C ASP A 154 16.90 0.45 8.03
N MET A 155 17.32 -0.54 7.24
CA MET A 155 17.91 -1.79 7.75
C MET A 155 19.24 -1.54 8.45
N GLN A 156 19.45 -2.25 9.56
CA GLN A 156 20.74 -2.20 10.24
C GLN A 156 21.87 -2.75 9.35
N TYR A 157 22.99 -2.05 9.29
CA TYR A 157 24.22 -2.56 8.65
C TYR A 157 24.81 -3.76 9.40
N THR A 158 24.72 -3.72 10.72
CA THR A 158 25.23 -4.74 11.66
C THR A 158 24.29 -4.83 12.85
N ALA A 159 24.23 -5.97 13.51
CA ALA A 159 23.40 -6.16 14.71
C ALA A 159 23.68 -5.06 15.76
N GLY A 160 22.62 -4.41 16.22
CA GLY A 160 22.67 -3.34 17.20
C GLY A 160 21.30 -3.09 17.84
N PRO A 161 21.25 -2.29 18.91
CA PRO A 161 20.01 -2.08 19.67
C PRO A 161 19.00 -1.13 18.99
N TRP A 162 19.35 -0.49 17.87
CA TRP A 162 18.60 0.68 17.35
C TRP A 162 18.36 0.67 15.83
N GLY A 163 17.76 -0.38 15.27
CA GLY A 163 17.34 -0.37 13.86
C GLY A 163 16.58 -1.63 13.41
N CYS A 164 16.07 -1.65 12.19
CA CYS A 164 15.26 -2.75 11.66
C CYS A 164 16.11 -4.03 11.52
N THR A 165 15.81 -5.08 12.28
CA THR A 165 16.47 -6.40 12.18
C THR A 165 15.63 -7.39 11.38
N GLY A 166 15.84 -7.45 10.06
CA GLY A 166 15.30 -8.54 9.22
C GLY A 166 13.83 -8.39 8.81
N PRO A 167 13.42 -9.07 7.72
CA PRO A 167 12.40 -8.56 6.84
C PRO A 167 11.01 -8.68 7.48
N ALA A 168 10.29 -7.57 7.57
CA ALA A 168 8.85 -7.54 7.86
C ALA A 168 8.38 -8.12 9.20
N THR A 169 9.21 -8.22 10.26
CA THR A 169 8.70 -8.41 11.62
C THR A 169 9.65 -7.88 12.69
N TRP A 170 9.26 -6.76 13.31
CA TRP A 170 9.80 -6.34 14.60
C TRP A 170 9.28 -7.24 15.72
N ARG A 171 9.81 -8.46 15.84
CA ARG A 171 9.62 -9.25 17.07
C ARG A 171 10.69 -8.87 18.08
N SER A 172 10.31 -8.05 19.06
CA SER A 172 11.02 -8.01 20.34
C SER A 172 10.90 -9.38 21.01
N GLY A 173 11.98 -10.13 21.06
CA GLY A 173 12.08 -11.39 21.79
C GLY A 173 13.54 -11.64 22.14
N HIS A 174 13.87 -11.55 23.42
CA HIS A 174 15.17 -11.83 24.01
C HIS A 174 15.63 -13.27 23.72
N LEU A 175 16.97 -13.41 23.65
CA LEU A 175 17.83 -14.59 23.90
C LEU A 175 17.20 -15.99 23.75
#